data_AF-A0A1D2A793-F1
#
_entry.id   AF-A0A1D2A793-F1
#
_cell.length_a   1.000
_cell.length_b   1.000
_cell.length_c   1.000
_cell.angle_alpha   90.00
_cell.angle_beta   90.00
_cell.angle_gamma   90.00
#
_symmetry.space_group_name_H-M   'P 1'
#
loop_
_entity.id
_entity.type
_entity.pdbx_description
1 polymer ?
#
loop_
_entity_poly.entity_id
_entity_poly.type
_entity_poly.pdbx_seq_one_letter_code
_entity_poly.pdbx_strand_id
1 'polypeptide(L)'
;MSDVSTVKHHLLQHLPVYQVSPADFSGDAELVNQVYLDNSSLELYHCRLDKRPNAMALRLRWQGGAGPTLVHVDRKTHKESWQGEESEAASIVLPEERVVGFLEGEYSVEEAAAEWAARQAPPPGEAAVEAFRAVFTDVQRVVDAKQLKPTMRTQYMRTRFQIPFDPSVSVNLDTTICMMKENSEDGPTCSAAGRWYRDPTLPVARTEITRFPHAVLEIKLTLAGGDAPPPWVSELTDSGLLTEVSKFSKYIQGVATLFADMVQAVPYWVDDEVVRASMLLSAPELPAEVHPTARDLKMGKRSKSRMQGADMAGPGGGASAERELRHPLLGDAPTLRLMPGGSGRRLDEPEPSGLLDWWFRKPPMAEHKALPPGTLPERMEPKTYFANERTFLAWLHMAVTIGSIATALLGYSGATQSRKHPEEAAPQSVQLIAIILLPVALLMCGYALLVYLWRTNQIASRALSYIDDRRGPRALAWLVVAALGAIMTLGIVDLVEEIEASRGGAPPPLAAAAAMRRLLGA
;
A
#
# COMPACT_ATOMS: atom_id res chain seq x y z
N MET A 1 -7.64 -18.17 -28.48
CA MET A 1 -8.94 -17.44 -28.47
C MET A 1 -10.00 -18.23 -27.70
N SER A 2 -10.15 -19.52 -28.02
CA SER A 2 -10.76 -20.57 -27.17
C SER A 2 -10.58 -20.32 -25.66
N ASP A 3 -9.33 -20.15 -25.29
CA ASP A 3 -8.76 -20.14 -23.94
C ASP A 3 -9.25 -18.93 -23.14
N VAL A 4 -9.44 -17.79 -23.81
CA VAL A 4 -10.04 -16.57 -23.22
C VAL A 4 -11.49 -16.82 -22.81
N SER A 5 -12.23 -17.64 -23.57
CA SER A 5 -13.60 -18.04 -23.22
C SER A 5 -13.60 -18.98 -22.01
N THR A 6 -12.69 -19.96 -21.97
CA THR A 6 -12.51 -20.89 -20.84
C THR A 6 -12.16 -20.15 -19.55
N VAL A 7 -11.16 -19.25 -19.59
CA VAL A 7 -10.77 -18.42 -18.43
C VAL A 7 -11.92 -17.50 -18.01
N LYS A 8 -12.64 -16.87 -18.95
CA LYS A 8 -13.81 -16.04 -18.64
C LYS A 8 -14.93 -16.84 -17.99
N HIS A 9 -15.19 -18.07 -18.43
CA HIS A 9 -16.15 -18.97 -17.80
C HIS A 9 -15.75 -19.34 -16.37
N HIS A 10 -14.47 -19.70 -16.14
CA HIS A 10 -13.94 -20.00 -14.81
C HIS A 10 -14.05 -18.81 -13.84
N LEU A 11 -13.76 -17.59 -14.31
CA LEU A 11 -13.91 -16.37 -13.51
C LEU A 11 -15.38 -16.12 -13.12
N LEU A 12 -16.32 -16.32 -14.05
CA LEU A 12 -17.76 -16.14 -13.81
C LEU A 12 -18.36 -17.12 -12.80
N GLN A 13 -17.70 -18.24 -12.49
CA GLN A 13 -18.13 -19.16 -11.43
C GLN A 13 -17.86 -18.61 -10.01
N HIS A 14 -16.95 -17.64 -9.86
CA HIS A 14 -16.50 -17.13 -8.56
C HIS A 14 -16.73 -15.62 -8.38
N LEU A 15 -16.66 -14.83 -9.46
CA LEU A 15 -16.72 -13.37 -9.42
C LEU A 15 -17.73 -12.83 -10.45
N PRO A 16 -18.70 -11.98 -10.05
CA PRO A 16 -19.61 -11.34 -10.98
C PRO A 16 -18.88 -10.26 -11.80
N VAL A 17 -19.39 -9.98 -13.00
CA VAL A 17 -18.92 -8.84 -13.81
C VAL A 17 -19.32 -7.54 -13.13
N TYR A 18 -18.34 -6.68 -12.88
CA TYR A 18 -18.53 -5.35 -12.32
C TYR A 18 -18.83 -4.35 -13.44
N GLN A 19 -20.04 -3.81 -13.47
CA GLN A 19 -20.45 -2.74 -14.39
C GLN A 19 -20.34 -1.37 -13.71
N VAL A 20 -19.71 -0.41 -14.39
CA VAL A 20 -19.56 0.98 -13.91
C VAL A 20 -20.85 1.78 -14.14
N SER A 21 -21.45 1.63 -15.33
CA SER A 21 -22.63 2.37 -15.77
C SER A 21 -23.84 1.43 -15.90
N PRO A 22 -24.73 1.32 -14.89
CA PRO A 22 -25.87 0.41 -14.92
C PRO A 22 -27.01 0.81 -15.88
N ALA A 23 -26.82 1.85 -16.68
CA ALA A 23 -27.75 2.26 -17.74
C ALA A 23 -27.42 1.64 -19.11
N ASP A 24 -26.12 1.41 -19.40
CA ASP A 24 -25.63 1.11 -20.74
C ASP A 24 -25.33 -0.40 -20.91
N PHE A 25 -26.38 -1.21 -21.02
CA PHE A 25 -26.31 -2.67 -21.25
C PHE A 25 -25.80 -3.08 -22.65
N SER A 26 -24.86 -2.33 -23.22
CA SER A 26 -24.27 -2.55 -24.54
C SER A 26 -23.29 -3.72 -24.61
N GLY A 27 -22.81 -4.23 -23.46
CA GLY A 27 -21.94 -5.40 -23.38
C GLY A 27 -21.46 -5.73 -21.97
N ASP A 28 -20.62 -6.76 -21.86
CA ASP A 28 -19.92 -7.17 -20.63
C ASP A 28 -18.42 -6.78 -20.62
N ALA A 29 -17.99 -6.02 -21.63
CA ALA A 29 -16.66 -5.47 -21.76
C ALA A 29 -16.76 -4.00 -22.19
N GLU A 30 -16.00 -3.15 -21.51
CA GLU A 30 -15.96 -1.72 -21.76
C GLU A 30 -14.77 -1.35 -22.66
N LEU A 31 -14.99 -0.48 -23.65
CA LEU A 31 -13.90 0.05 -24.46
C LEU A 31 -13.11 1.08 -23.65
N VAL A 32 -11.84 0.79 -23.37
CA VAL A 32 -10.92 1.67 -22.67
C VAL A 32 -9.86 2.17 -23.64
N ASN A 33 -9.69 3.49 -23.69
CA ASN A 33 -8.65 4.17 -24.45
C ASN A 33 -7.68 4.86 -23.48
N GLN A 34 -6.37 4.74 -23.71
CA GLN A 34 -5.32 5.39 -22.91
C GLN A 34 -4.20 5.93 -23.81
N VAL A 35 -4.08 7.24 -23.92
CA VAL A 35 -2.91 7.93 -24.52
C VAL A 35 -1.84 8.06 -23.44
N TYR A 36 -0.61 7.63 -23.73
CA TYR A 36 0.56 7.81 -22.87
C TYR A 36 1.35 9.05 -23.30
N LEU A 37 1.89 9.76 -22.32
CA LEU A 37 2.71 10.95 -22.52
C LEU A 37 4.18 10.61 -22.22
N ASP A 38 5.09 10.98 -23.11
CA ASP A 38 6.55 10.84 -22.94
C ASP A 38 7.28 11.94 -23.73
N ASN A 39 8.60 12.07 -23.57
CA ASN A 39 9.42 12.98 -24.38
C ASN A 39 10.14 12.26 -25.53
N SER A 40 10.80 13.02 -26.41
CA SER A 40 11.50 12.48 -27.59
C SER A 40 12.70 11.59 -27.28
N SER A 41 13.18 11.61 -26.03
CA SER A 41 14.21 10.71 -25.51
C SER A 41 13.66 9.47 -24.81
N LEU A 42 12.34 9.27 -24.80
CA LEU A 42 11.64 8.16 -24.13
C LEU A 42 12.05 8.02 -22.66
N GLU A 43 12.20 9.16 -21.97
CA GLU A 43 12.78 9.20 -20.62
C GLU A 43 11.86 8.54 -19.59
N LEU A 44 10.54 8.68 -19.73
CA LEU A 44 9.59 8.00 -18.84
C LEU A 44 9.59 6.49 -19.12
N TYR A 45 9.66 6.08 -20.39
CA TYR A 45 9.80 4.66 -20.76
C TYR A 45 11.04 4.04 -20.11
N HIS A 46 12.21 4.66 -20.29
CA HIS A 46 13.46 4.13 -19.76
C HIS A 46 13.48 4.11 -18.23
N CYS A 47 13.00 5.17 -17.55
CA CYS A 47 12.89 5.15 -16.09
C CYS A 47 11.89 4.08 -15.59
N ARG A 48 10.79 3.83 -16.32
CA ARG A 48 9.79 2.80 -15.98
C ARG A 48 10.24 1.37 -16.27
N LEU A 49 11.11 1.18 -17.26
CA LEU A 49 11.75 -0.10 -17.59
C LEU A 49 12.79 -0.48 -16.53
N ASP A 50 13.69 0.45 -16.22
CA ASP A 50 14.74 0.33 -15.18
C ASP A 50 14.18 0.27 -13.74
N LYS A 51 12.87 0.50 -13.55
CA LYS A 51 12.21 0.67 -12.24
C LYS A 51 12.89 1.70 -11.33
N ARG A 52 13.40 2.82 -11.88
CA ARG A 52 14.09 3.83 -11.07
C ARG A 52 13.18 4.37 -9.95
N PRO A 53 13.71 4.75 -8.77
CA PRO A 53 12.89 5.33 -7.71
C PRO A 53 12.16 6.59 -8.20
N ASN A 54 10.86 6.68 -7.88
CA ASN A 54 9.94 7.71 -8.39
C ASN A 54 9.66 7.66 -9.92
N ALA A 55 10.00 6.57 -10.62
CA ALA A 55 9.70 6.45 -12.04
C ALA A 55 8.19 6.52 -12.34
N MET A 56 7.81 7.57 -13.07
CA MET A 56 6.44 7.95 -13.35
C MET A 56 5.98 7.47 -14.73
N ALA A 57 4.72 7.07 -14.84
CA ALA A 57 4.02 6.89 -16.10
C ALA A 57 2.77 7.79 -16.08
N LEU A 58 2.63 8.66 -17.09
CA LEU A 58 1.54 9.61 -17.20
C LEU A 58 0.66 9.25 -18.41
N ARG A 59 -0.66 9.27 -18.25
CA ARG A 59 -1.60 8.93 -19.32
C ARG A 59 -2.96 9.63 -19.20
N LEU A 60 -3.62 9.76 -20.34
CA LEU A 60 -4.94 10.33 -20.52
C LEU A 60 -5.90 9.19 -20.91
N ARG A 61 -6.79 8.80 -19.99
CA ARG A 61 -7.77 7.72 -20.19
C ARG A 61 -9.17 8.28 -20.44
N TRP A 62 -9.88 7.71 -21.41
CA TRP A 62 -11.34 7.80 -21.48
C TRP A 62 -11.98 6.43 -21.75
N GLN A 63 -13.28 6.33 -21.47
CA GLN A 63 -14.10 5.13 -21.66
C GLN A 63 -15.12 5.39 -22.78
N GLY A 64 -15.53 4.32 -23.46
CA GLY A 64 -16.55 4.36 -24.51
C GLY A 64 -16.01 4.47 -25.95
N GLY A 65 -16.94 4.35 -26.90
CA GLY A 65 -16.68 4.43 -28.35
C GLY A 65 -17.13 5.74 -29.01
N ALA A 66 -17.91 6.56 -28.31
CA ALA A 66 -18.05 7.98 -28.66
C ALA A 66 -16.74 8.73 -28.33
N GLY A 67 -16.62 9.99 -28.79
CA GLY A 67 -15.47 10.83 -28.48
C GLY A 67 -15.29 11.04 -26.96
N PRO A 68 -14.07 11.35 -26.49
CA PRO A 68 -13.83 11.61 -25.08
C PRO A 68 -14.65 12.81 -24.59
N THR A 69 -15.51 12.62 -23.59
CA THR A 69 -16.23 13.72 -22.93
C THR A 69 -15.55 14.11 -21.62
N LEU A 70 -15.25 13.08 -20.80
CA LEU A 70 -14.46 13.17 -19.58
C LEU A 70 -13.17 12.37 -19.73
N VAL A 71 -12.06 12.98 -19.33
CA VAL A 71 -10.70 12.45 -19.47
C VAL A 71 -10.07 12.34 -18.09
N HIS A 72 -9.70 11.12 -17.73
CA HIS A 72 -8.96 10.83 -16.50
C HIS A 72 -7.46 10.98 -16.79
N VAL A 73 -6.83 12.00 -16.23
CA VAL A 73 -5.37 12.12 -16.24
C VAL A 73 -4.83 11.27 -15.09
N ASP A 74 -4.27 10.10 -15.37
CA ASP A 74 -3.61 9.28 -14.34
C ASP A 74 -2.09 9.49 -14.34
N ARG A 75 -1.53 9.68 -13.15
CA ARG A 75 -0.10 9.52 -12.87
C ARG A 75 0.11 8.26 -12.02
N LYS A 76 0.93 7.31 -12.50
CA LYS A 76 1.40 6.16 -11.71
C LYS A 76 2.88 6.31 -11.40
N THR A 77 3.21 6.57 -10.13
CA THR A 77 4.58 6.73 -9.64
C THR A 77 5.06 5.41 -9.04
N HIS A 78 6.26 4.95 -9.39
CA HIS A 78 6.89 3.81 -8.72
C HIS A 78 7.51 4.25 -7.40
N LYS A 79 7.23 3.55 -6.29
CA LYS A 79 7.93 3.73 -5.02
C LYS A 79 8.62 2.44 -4.63
N GLU A 80 9.94 2.46 -4.73
CA GLU A 80 10.79 1.46 -4.10
C GLU A 80 10.76 1.68 -2.59
N SER A 81 10.51 0.62 -1.83
CA SER A 81 10.59 0.64 -0.37
C SER A 81 11.29 -0.62 0.14
N TRP A 82 11.90 -0.53 1.32
CA TRP A 82 12.49 -1.69 2.00
C TRP A 82 11.49 -2.83 2.28
N GLN A 83 10.19 -2.55 2.28
CA GLN A 83 9.15 -3.57 2.49
C GLN A 83 8.60 -4.15 1.18
N GLY A 84 8.90 -3.54 0.02
CA GLY A 84 8.47 -3.99 -1.29
C GLY A 84 8.33 -2.88 -2.34
N GLU A 85 8.11 -3.29 -3.59
CA GLU A 85 7.77 -2.41 -4.71
C GLU A 85 6.31 -1.94 -4.64
N GLU A 86 6.06 -0.74 -4.13
CA GLU A 86 4.74 -0.10 -4.20
C GLU A 86 4.61 0.77 -5.46
N SER A 87 3.38 1.22 -5.75
CA SER A 87 3.14 2.19 -6.83
C SER A 87 1.88 3.00 -6.58
N GLU A 88 2.07 4.25 -6.19
CA GLU A 88 0.98 5.21 -6.04
C GLU A 88 0.37 5.54 -7.39
N ALA A 89 -0.96 5.48 -7.47
CA ALA A 89 -1.73 5.94 -8.60
C ALA A 89 -2.61 7.11 -8.15
N ALA A 90 -2.39 8.28 -8.74
CA ALA A 90 -3.24 9.46 -8.58
C ALA A 90 -3.95 9.74 -9.90
N SER A 91 -5.21 10.16 -9.84
CA SER A 91 -5.97 10.53 -11.03
C SER A 91 -6.87 11.74 -10.78
N ILE A 92 -6.88 12.65 -11.74
CA ILE A 92 -7.82 13.78 -11.82
C ILE A 92 -8.72 13.61 -13.05
N VAL A 93 -9.89 14.27 -13.05
CA VAL A 93 -10.85 14.20 -14.17
C VAL A 93 -11.06 15.59 -14.74
N LEU A 94 -10.84 15.74 -16.05
CA LEU A 94 -10.98 16.98 -16.80
C LEU A 94 -11.95 16.79 -18.00
N PRO A 95 -12.71 17.82 -18.43
CA PRO A 95 -13.39 17.81 -19.72
C PRO A 95 -12.40 17.79 -20.89
N GLU A 96 -12.75 17.20 -22.04
CA GLU A 96 -11.90 17.18 -23.26
C GLU A 96 -11.35 18.57 -23.62
N GLU A 97 -12.22 19.58 -23.62
CA GLU A 97 -11.91 20.98 -23.95
C GLU A 97 -10.80 21.58 -23.08
N ARG A 98 -10.64 21.12 -21.84
CA ARG A 98 -9.63 21.62 -20.89
C ARG A 98 -8.30 20.87 -20.96
N VAL A 99 -8.22 19.72 -21.64
CA VAL A 99 -7.00 18.90 -21.66
C VAL A 99 -5.86 19.56 -22.42
N VAL A 100 -6.13 20.30 -23.50
CA VAL A 100 -5.09 20.98 -24.29
C VAL A 100 -4.44 22.10 -23.46
N GLY A 101 -5.24 23.07 -22.98
CA GLY A 101 -4.76 24.15 -22.11
C GLY A 101 -4.17 23.66 -20.77
N PHE A 102 -4.55 22.47 -20.28
CA PHE A 102 -3.88 21.84 -19.14
C PHE A 102 -2.44 21.42 -19.47
N LEU A 103 -2.22 20.78 -20.62
CA LEU A 103 -0.90 20.34 -21.07
C LEU A 103 0.01 21.51 -21.49
N GLU A 104 -0.58 22.58 -22.02
CA GLU A 104 0.13 23.78 -22.48
C GLU A 104 0.35 24.82 -21.36
N GLY A 105 -0.21 24.60 -20.16
CA GLY A 105 -0.03 25.46 -18.99
C GLY A 105 -0.98 26.66 -18.90
N GLU A 106 -1.84 26.86 -19.90
CA GLU A 106 -2.83 27.96 -19.92
C GLU A 106 -3.95 27.79 -18.86
N TYR A 107 -4.31 26.55 -18.51
CA TYR A 107 -5.40 26.26 -17.58
C TYR A 107 -4.90 26.27 -16.13
N SER A 108 -5.42 27.20 -15.31
CA SER A 108 -4.92 27.41 -13.95
C SER A 108 -5.47 26.40 -12.93
N VAL A 109 -4.68 26.17 -11.87
CA VAL A 109 -5.02 25.23 -10.79
C VAL A 109 -6.27 25.68 -10.01
N GLU A 110 -6.49 26.99 -9.86
CA GLU A 110 -7.64 27.55 -9.14
C GLU A 110 -8.95 27.36 -9.93
N GLU A 111 -8.93 27.68 -11.23
CA GLU A 111 -10.07 27.44 -12.11
C GLU A 111 -10.39 25.95 -12.20
N ALA A 112 -9.37 25.10 -12.32
CA ALA A 112 -9.53 23.65 -12.33
C ALA A 112 -10.14 23.10 -11.04
N ALA A 113 -9.69 23.59 -9.87
CA ALA A 113 -10.25 23.19 -8.58
C ALA A 113 -11.71 23.65 -8.41
N ALA A 114 -12.04 24.87 -8.83
CA ALA A 114 -13.39 25.40 -8.79
C ALA A 114 -14.35 24.65 -9.75
N GLU A 115 -13.94 24.43 -11.00
CA GLU A 115 -14.68 23.64 -11.99
C GLU A 115 -14.89 22.19 -11.54
N TRP A 116 -13.90 21.57 -10.89
CA TRP A 116 -13.99 20.20 -10.39
C TRP A 116 -14.89 20.09 -9.15
N ALA A 117 -14.79 21.04 -8.21
CA ALA A 117 -15.64 21.09 -7.03
C ALA A 117 -17.12 21.32 -7.40
N ALA A 118 -17.39 22.19 -8.38
CA ALA A 118 -18.75 22.48 -8.86
C ALA A 118 -19.42 21.28 -9.59
N ARG A 119 -18.64 20.32 -10.10
CA ARG A 119 -19.15 19.11 -10.76
C ARG A 119 -19.47 17.95 -9.80
N GLN A 120 -19.12 18.05 -8.52
CA GLN A 120 -19.31 16.97 -7.55
C GLN A 120 -20.54 17.16 -6.66
N ALA A 121 -21.30 16.07 -6.50
CA ALA A 121 -22.46 15.99 -5.61
C ALA A 121 -22.33 14.70 -4.75
N PRO A 122 -22.21 14.80 -3.41
CA PRO A 122 -22.09 16.03 -2.61
C PRO A 122 -20.82 16.84 -2.92
N PRO A 123 -20.76 18.14 -2.54
CA PRO A 123 -19.56 18.95 -2.72
C PRO A 123 -18.38 18.36 -1.93
N PRO A 124 -17.15 18.41 -2.47
CA PRO A 124 -15.98 17.81 -1.85
C PRO A 124 -15.54 18.58 -0.60
N GLY A 125 -15.03 17.86 0.40
CA GLY A 125 -14.37 18.48 1.54
C GLY A 125 -13.04 19.13 1.14
N GLU A 126 -12.63 20.17 1.89
CA GLU A 126 -11.43 20.97 1.64
C GLU A 126 -10.16 20.13 1.38
N ALA A 127 -9.94 19.08 2.18
CA ALA A 127 -8.80 18.16 2.00
C ALA A 127 -8.80 17.41 0.65
N ALA A 128 -9.97 17.16 0.04
CA ALA A 128 -10.07 16.55 -1.28
C ALA A 128 -9.82 17.56 -2.42
N VAL A 129 -10.20 18.83 -2.22
CA VAL A 129 -9.86 19.94 -3.13
C VAL A 129 -8.36 20.19 -3.12
N GLU A 130 -7.72 20.18 -1.95
CA GLU A 130 -6.27 20.37 -1.84
C GLU A 130 -5.48 19.17 -2.39
N ALA A 131 -5.98 17.94 -2.20
CA ALA A 131 -5.42 16.77 -2.88
C ALA A 131 -5.53 16.85 -4.42
N PHE A 132 -6.64 17.36 -4.96
CA PHE A 132 -6.79 17.63 -6.40
C PHE A 132 -5.77 18.68 -6.87
N ARG A 133 -5.68 19.83 -6.19
CA ARG A 133 -4.71 20.91 -6.49
C ARG A 133 -3.26 20.39 -6.50
N ALA A 134 -2.88 19.60 -5.50
CA ALA A 134 -1.54 19.03 -5.39
C ALA A 134 -1.21 18.09 -6.57
N VAL A 135 -2.13 17.19 -6.94
CA VAL A 135 -1.94 16.28 -8.09
C VAL A 135 -1.93 17.03 -9.41
N PHE A 136 -2.84 17.99 -9.62
CA PHE A 136 -2.89 18.83 -10.82
C PHE A 136 -1.58 19.60 -11.03
N THR A 137 -1.14 20.33 -9.99
CA THR A 137 0.09 21.15 -10.03
C THR A 137 1.33 20.31 -10.32
N ASP A 138 1.43 19.13 -9.69
CA ASP A 138 2.58 18.25 -9.86
C ASP A 138 2.61 17.58 -11.23
N VAL A 139 1.46 17.17 -11.78
CA VAL A 139 1.36 16.67 -13.16
C VAL A 139 1.69 17.76 -14.18
N GLN A 140 1.14 18.97 -14.03
CA GLN A 140 1.39 20.09 -14.95
C GLN A 140 2.88 20.48 -14.95
N ARG A 141 3.49 20.57 -13.76
CA ARG A 141 4.95 20.76 -13.60
C ARG A 141 5.76 19.66 -14.27
N VAL A 142 5.33 18.39 -14.17
CA VAL A 142 6.00 17.25 -14.81
C VAL A 142 5.89 17.30 -16.35
N VAL A 143 4.74 17.71 -16.89
CA VAL A 143 4.53 17.86 -18.34
C VAL A 143 5.45 18.94 -18.91
N ASP A 144 5.51 20.11 -18.28
CA ASP A 144 6.39 21.20 -18.69
C ASP A 144 7.88 20.87 -18.50
N ALA A 145 8.30 20.50 -17.28
CA ALA A 145 9.71 20.28 -16.96
C ALA A 145 10.38 19.14 -17.76
N LYS A 146 9.59 18.21 -18.32
CA LYS A 146 10.06 17.13 -19.20
C LYS A 146 9.62 17.28 -20.66
N GLN A 147 8.86 18.33 -21.00
CA GLN A 147 8.30 18.58 -22.33
C GLN A 147 7.55 17.36 -22.90
N LEU A 148 6.67 16.77 -22.09
CA LEU A 148 5.94 15.54 -22.42
C LEU A 148 4.88 15.76 -23.50
N LYS A 149 4.77 14.83 -24.45
CA LYS A 149 3.82 14.87 -25.57
C LYS A 149 3.12 13.53 -25.77
N PRO A 150 1.94 13.47 -26.42
CA PRO A 150 1.32 12.22 -26.85
C PRO A 150 2.29 11.41 -27.69
N THR A 151 2.60 10.17 -27.29
CA THR A 151 3.52 9.29 -28.02
C THR A 151 2.81 8.05 -28.55
N MET A 152 2.16 7.28 -27.68
CA MET A 152 1.40 6.09 -28.05
C MET A 152 0.06 6.00 -27.33
N ARG A 153 -0.87 5.23 -27.90
CA ARG A 153 -2.14 4.88 -27.28
C ARG A 153 -2.31 3.38 -27.17
N THR A 154 -2.91 2.94 -26.07
CA THR A 154 -3.48 1.60 -25.94
C THR A 154 -4.99 1.67 -25.99
N GLN A 155 -5.60 0.82 -26.81
CA GLN A 155 -7.04 0.64 -26.94
C GLN A 155 -7.34 -0.82 -26.67
N TYR A 156 -8.29 -1.13 -25.78
CA TYR A 156 -8.63 -2.51 -25.44
C TYR A 156 -10.03 -2.63 -24.83
N MET A 157 -10.61 -3.82 -24.91
CA MET A 157 -11.90 -4.15 -24.30
C MET A 157 -11.66 -4.79 -22.93
N ARG A 158 -12.13 -4.15 -21.86
CA ARG A 158 -11.93 -4.58 -20.47
C ARG A 158 -13.22 -5.17 -19.88
N THR A 159 -13.17 -6.40 -19.41
CA THR A 159 -14.13 -6.92 -18.42
C THR A 159 -13.47 -6.86 -17.04
N ARG A 160 -14.16 -6.31 -16.03
CA ARG A 160 -13.75 -6.42 -14.62
C ARG A 160 -14.64 -7.43 -13.92
N PHE A 161 -14.04 -8.30 -13.10
CA PHE A 161 -14.75 -9.21 -12.21
C PHE A 161 -14.41 -8.85 -10.76
N GLN A 162 -15.42 -8.52 -9.96
CA GLN A 162 -15.26 -8.17 -8.55
C GLN A 162 -16.61 -8.25 -7.84
N ILE A 163 -16.61 -8.84 -6.63
CA ILE A 163 -17.80 -8.87 -5.76
C ILE A 163 -18.07 -7.46 -5.21
N PRO A 164 -19.30 -6.91 -5.31
CA PRO A 164 -19.62 -5.62 -4.71
C PRO A 164 -19.33 -5.59 -3.21
N PHE A 165 -18.70 -4.50 -2.75
CA PHE A 165 -18.26 -4.27 -1.37
C PHE A 165 -17.12 -5.19 -0.85
N ASP A 166 -16.59 -6.10 -1.66
CA ASP A 166 -15.39 -6.87 -1.34
C ASP A 166 -14.19 -6.46 -2.24
N PRO A 167 -13.08 -5.97 -1.67
CA PRO A 167 -11.85 -5.71 -2.41
C PRO A 167 -10.95 -6.95 -2.58
N SER A 168 -11.19 -8.04 -1.83
CA SER A 168 -10.24 -9.14 -1.61
C SER A 168 -9.61 -9.70 -2.89
N VAL A 169 -10.43 -9.91 -3.93
CA VAL A 169 -10.01 -10.30 -5.27
C VAL A 169 -10.69 -9.38 -6.29
N SER A 170 -9.89 -8.69 -7.10
CA SER A 170 -10.36 -7.87 -8.23
C SER A 170 -9.59 -8.26 -9.48
N VAL A 171 -10.29 -8.77 -10.50
CA VAL A 171 -9.69 -9.27 -11.74
C VAL A 171 -10.06 -8.36 -12.90
N ASN A 172 -9.08 -7.93 -13.70
CA ASN A 172 -9.33 -7.20 -14.94
C ASN A 172 -8.82 -8.06 -16.11
N LEU A 173 -9.70 -8.41 -17.04
CA LEU A 173 -9.37 -9.12 -18.27
C LEU A 173 -9.41 -8.13 -19.43
N ASP A 174 -8.24 -7.83 -20.00
CA ASP A 174 -8.09 -6.94 -21.15
C ASP A 174 -7.94 -7.76 -22.44
N THR A 175 -8.84 -7.57 -23.38
CA THR A 175 -8.93 -8.30 -24.65
C THR A 175 -8.82 -7.36 -25.86
N THR A 176 -8.52 -7.91 -27.04
CA THR A 176 -8.37 -7.14 -28.29
C THR A 176 -7.40 -5.95 -28.18
N ILE A 177 -6.29 -6.15 -27.46
CA ILE A 177 -5.35 -5.08 -27.11
C ILE A 177 -4.65 -4.57 -28.37
N CYS A 178 -4.81 -3.28 -28.63
CA CYS A 178 -4.22 -2.56 -29.75
C CYS A 178 -3.30 -1.45 -29.21
N MET A 179 -2.13 -1.31 -29.82
CA MET A 179 -1.13 -0.28 -29.53
C MET A 179 -0.92 0.53 -30.80
N MET A 180 -0.96 1.86 -30.73
CA MET A 180 -0.82 2.74 -31.90
C MET A 180 0.02 3.98 -31.63
N LYS A 181 0.71 4.50 -32.66
CA LYS A 181 1.42 5.79 -32.61
C LYS A 181 0.42 6.94 -32.68
N GLU A 182 0.50 7.86 -31.72
CA GLU A 182 -0.42 9.01 -31.66
C GLU A 182 0.00 10.11 -32.64
N ASN A 183 1.29 10.48 -32.65
CA ASN A 183 1.83 11.25 -33.77
C ASN A 183 1.98 10.33 -34.99
N SER A 184 1.42 10.76 -36.11
CA SER A 184 1.57 10.08 -37.40
C SER A 184 2.93 10.34 -38.04
N GLU A 185 3.45 9.36 -38.78
CA GLU A 185 4.77 9.46 -39.44
C GLU A 185 4.78 10.48 -40.60
N ASP A 186 3.74 10.45 -41.46
CA ASP A 186 3.60 11.33 -42.65
C ASP A 186 2.68 12.57 -42.41
N GLY A 187 2.22 12.80 -41.18
CA GLY A 187 1.15 13.76 -40.87
C GLY A 187 1.46 14.72 -39.71
N PRO A 188 0.58 15.70 -39.43
CA PRO A 188 0.78 16.64 -38.35
C PRO A 188 0.82 15.95 -36.98
N THR A 189 1.77 16.34 -36.13
CA THR A 189 1.82 15.89 -34.73
C THR A 189 0.59 16.38 -33.97
N CYS A 190 0.21 15.68 -32.90
CA CYS A 190 -0.96 16.03 -32.09
C CYS A 190 -0.90 17.50 -31.62
N SER A 191 0.27 17.94 -31.12
CA SER A 191 0.52 19.33 -30.73
C SER A 191 0.35 20.32 -31.90
N ALA A 192 0.86 20.00 -33.09
CA ALA A 192 0.71 20.88 -34.27
C ALA A 192 -0.75 20.95 -34.77
N ALA A 193 -1.59 19.98 -34.43
CA ALA A 193 -3.01 19.97 -34.70
C ALA A 193 -3.88 20.56 -33.56
N GLY A 194 -3.28 21.03 -32.46
CA GLY A 194 -4.01 21.52 -31.28
C GLY A 194 -4.81 20.43 -30.56
N ARG A 195 -4.33 19.17 -30.59
CA ARG A 195 -5.02 18.01 -29.98
C ARG A 195 -4.08 17.23 -29.07
N TRP A 196 -4.66 16.55 -28.09
CA TRP A 196 -3.93 15.62 -27.20
C TRP A 196 -4.04 14.14 -27.64
N TYR A 197 -4.81 13.86 -28.70
CA TYR A 197 -4.96 12.53 -29.31
C TYR A 197 -5.03 12.60 -30.85
N ARG A 198 -4.69 11.49 -31.50
CA ARG A 198 -4.70 11.31 -32.96
C ARG A 198 -6.11 11.46 -33.54
N ASP A 199 -6.21 12.17 -34.66
CA ASP A 199 -7.49 12.34 -35.37
C ASP A 199 -8.03 11.00 -35.88
N PRO A 200 -9.25 10.57 -35.46
CA PRO A 200 -9.83 9.29 -35.88
C PRO A 200 -10.28 9.26 -37.35
N THR A 201 -10.24 10.39 -38.07
CA THR A 201 -10.51 10.46 -39.52
C THR A 201 -9.28 10.15 -40.37
N LEU A 202 -8.07 10.24 -39.80
CA LEU A 202 -6.84 9.88 -40.49
C LEU A 202 -6.70 8.35 -40.59
N PRO A 203 -6.24 7.81 -41.73
CA PRO A 203 -5.85 6.40 -41.79
C PRO A 203 -4.68 6.15 -40.83
N VAL A 204 -4.61 4.92 -40.31
CA VAL A 204 -3.47 4.43 -39.52
C VAL A 204 -2.69 3.45 -40.38
N ALA A 205 -1.43 3.74 -40.68
CA ALA A 205 -0.56 2.90 -41.48
C ALA A 205 -0.19 1.62 -40.69
N ARG A 206 0.19 0.55 -41.40
CA ARG A 206 0.56 -0.72 -40.75
C ARG A 206 1.80 -0.59 -39.84
N THR A 207 2.70 0.37 -40.11
CA THR A 207 3.86 0.71 -39.27
C THR A 207 3.48 1.37 -37.94
N GLU A 208 2.30 1.99 -37.87
CA GLU A 208 1.85 2.80 -36.75
C GLU A 208 0.96 2.02 -35.77
N ILE A 209 0.66 0.74 -36.03
CA ILE A 209 -0.33 -0.06 -35.27
C ILE A 209 0.09 -1.52 -35.05
N THR A 210 0.18 -1.92 -33.78
CA THR A 210 0.52 -3.27 -33.34
C THR A 210 -0.65 -3.86 -32.56
N ARG A 211 -1.18 -5.00 -33.00
CA ARG A 211 -2.25 -5.73 -32.28
C ARG A 211 -1.63 -6.81 -31.41
N PHE A 212 -1.66 -6.66 -30.10
CA PHE A 212 -1.13 -7.66 -29.17
C PHE A 212 -2.04 -8.91 -29.20
N PRO A 213 -1.51 -10.12 -29.41
CA PRO A 213 -2.34 -11.26 -29.83
C PRO A 213 -2.90 -12.07 -28.65
N HIS A 214 -2.34 -11.90 -27.45
CA HIS A 214 -2.86 -12.48 -26.21
C HIS A 214 -3.84 -11.52 -25.52
N ALA A 215 -4.71 -12.06 -24.67
CA ALA A 215 -5.38 -11.27 -23.65
C ALA A 215 -4.43 -11.04 -22.45
N VAL A 216 -4.65 -9.98 -21.68
CA VAL A 216 -3.88 -9.72 -20.44
C VAL A 216 -4.82 -9.80 -19.25
N LEU A 217 -4.55 -10.76 -18.36
CA LEU A 217 -5.26 -10.95 -17.10
C LEU A 217 -4.49 -10.27 -15.96
N GLU A 218 -5.10 -9.29 -15.30
CA GLU A 218 -4.56 -8.60 -14.13
C GLU A 218 -5.36 -9.02 -12.88
N ILE A 219 -4.90 -10.06 -12.17
CA ILE A 219 -5.45 -10.48 -10.88
C ILE A 219 -4.86 -9.61 -9.77
N LYS A 220 -5.70 -9.00 -8.94
CA LYS A 220 -5.30 -8.25 -7.75
C LYS A 220 -5.85 -8.95 -6.52
N LEU A 221 -4.96 -9.23 -5.59
CA LEU A 221 -5.25 -9.86 -4.31
C LEU A 221 -4.94 -8.84 -3.20
N THR A 222 -5.94 -8.40 -2.45
CA THR A 222 -5.75 -7.63 -1.22
C THR A 222 -6.05 -8.51 -0.01
N LEU A 223 -5.14 -9.47 0.21
CA LEU A 223 -5.20 -10.41 1.32
C LEU A 223 -4.62 -9.78 2.59
N ALA A 224 -5.18 -10.11 3.76
CA ALA A 224 -4.54 -9.77 5.03
C ALA A 224 -3.25 -10.61 5.20
N GLY A 225 -2.24 -10.05 5.89
CA GLY A 225 -0.87 -10.58 5.90
C GLY A 225 -0.73 -12.05 6.30
N GLY A 226 -0.64 -12.94 5.30
CA GLY A 226 -0.50 -14.39 5.47
C GLY A 226 -1.78 -15.21 5.29
N ASP A 227 -2.86 -14.65 4.74
CA ASP A 227 -3.90 -15.47 4.11
C ASP A 227 -3.41 -16.05 2.78
N ALA A 228 -3.80 -17.28 2.47
CA ALA A 228 -3.53 -17.89 1.18
C ALA A 228 -4.43 -17.28 0.10
N PRO A 229 -4.01 -17.26 -1.18
CA PRO A 229 -4.92 -16.98 -2.28
C PRO A 229 -6.08 -18.00 -2.27
N PRO A 230 -7.31 -17.62 -2.67
CA PRO A 230 -8.41 -18.56 -2.80
C PRO A 230 -8.02 -19.74 -3.71
N PRO A 231 -8.39 -21.00 -3.40
CA PRO A 231 -7.91 -22.18 -4.14
C PRO A 231 -8.12 -22.09 -5.65
N TRP A 232 -9.27 -21.55 -6.09
CA TRP A 232 -9.60 -21.35 -7.50
C TRP A 232 -8.61 -20.43 -8.25
N VAL A 233 -7.92 -19.51 -7.56
CA VAL A 233 -6.89 -18.64 -8.15
C VAL A 233 -5.60 -19.43 -8.41
N SER A 234 -5.22 -20.32 -7.48
CA SER A 234 -4.11 -21.27 -7.67
C SER A 234 -4.44 -22.26 -8.78
N GLU A 235 -5.61 -22.89 -8.74
CA GLU A 235 -6.12 -23.81 -9.77
C GLU A 235 -6.14 -23.16 -11.16
N LEU A 236 -6.57 -21.90 -11.28
CA LEU A 236 -6.55 -21.13 -12.52
C LEU A 236 -5.11 -20.84 -13.00
N THR A 237 -4.16 -20.67 -12.09
CA THR A 237 -2.74 -20.46 -12.41
C THR A 237 -2.09 -21.76 -12.88
N ASP A 238 -2.32 -22.86 -12.16
CA ASP A 238 -1.82 -24.21 -12.46
C ASP A 238 -2.52 -24.86 -13.67
N SER A 239 -3.63 -24.28 -14.16
CA SER A 239 -4.43 -24.80 -15.28
C SER A 239 -3.72 -24.92 -16.63
N GLY A 240 -2.56 -24.29 -16.79
CA GLY A 240 -1.85 -24.18 -18.06
C GLY A 240 -2.51 -23.26 -19.10
N LEU A 241 -3.63 -22.60 -18.75
CA LEU A 241 -4.30 -21.61 -19.61
C LEU A 241 -3.65 -20.21 -19.56
N LEU A 242 -2.72 -20.00 -18.62
CA LEU A 242 -2.06 -18.72 -18.34
C LEU A 242 -0.53 -18.85 -18.45
N THR A 243 0.13 -17.75 -18.80
CA THR A 243 1.59 -17.60 -18.74
C THR A 243 1.89 -16.43 -17.81
N GLU A 244 2.65 -16.65 -16.74
CA GLU A 244 2.94 -15.58 -15.77
C GLU A 244 4.01 -14.63 -16.32
N VAL A 245 3.63 -13.38 -16.57
CA VAL A 245 4.56 -12.31 -16.97
C VAL A 245 4.60 -11.22 -15.90
N SER A 246 5.57 -11.34 -14.99
CA SER A 246 5.73 -10.43 -13.86
C SER A 246 5.83 -8.95 -14.30
N LYS A 247 5.05 -8.09 -13.65
CA LYS A 247 5.07 -6.62 -13.83
C LYS A 247 4.84 -6.14 -15.29
N PHE A 248 4.22 -6.95 -16.15
CA PHE A 248 3.92 -6.60 -17.55
C PHE A 248 3.26 -5.22 -17.70
N SER A 249 3.69 -4.45 -18.70
CA SER A 249 3.17 -3.10 -18.97
C SER A 249 2.85 -2.90 -20.45
N LYS A 250 1.58 -2.62 -20.75
CA LYS A 250 1.10 -2.34 -22.12
C LYS A 250 1.80 -1.13 -22.77
N TYR A 251 2.26 -0.17 -21.96
CA TYR A 251 3.02 0.99 -22.43
C TYR A 251 4.47 0.62 -22.76
N ILE A 252 5.15 -0.14 -21.90
CA ILE A 252 6.52 -0.60 -22.19
C ILE A 252 6.50 -1.55 -23.40
N GLN A 253 5.49 -2.42 -23.50
CA GLN A 253 5.30 -3.27 -24.69
C GLN A 253 5.10 -2.44 -25.96
N GLY A 254 4.17 -1.47 -25.95
CA GLY A 254 3.83 -0.68 -27.13
C GLY A 254 4.95 0.23 -27.60
N VAL A 255 5.71 0.84 -26.68
CA VAL A 255 6.90 1.62 -27.05
C VAL A 255 7.99 0.71 -27.62
N ALA A 256 8.24 -0.45 -27.02
CA ALA A 256 9.23 -1.41 -27.53
C ALA A 256 8.88 -1.96 -28.92
N THR A 257 7.59 -2.11 -29.27
CA THR A 257 7.17 -2.56 -30.62
C THR A 257 7.10 -1.44 -31.65
N LEU A 258 6.65 -0.24 -31.28
CA LEU A 258 6.38 0.85 -32.22
C LEU A 258 7.59 1.77 -32.44
N PHE A 259 8.47 1.92 -31.45
CA PHE A 259 9.60 2.85 -31.46
C PHE A 259 10.94 2.12 -31.24
N ALA A 260 11.08 0.93 -31.83
CA ALA A 260 12.29 0.09 -31.75
C ALA A 260 13.56 0.77 -32.29
N ASP A 261 13.42 1.87 -33.03
CA ASP A 261 14.47 2.76 -33.53
C ASP A 261 14.97 3.78 -32.50
N MET A 262 14.10 4.21 -31.57
CA MET A 262 14.43 5.16 -30.49
C MET A 262 14.74 4.48 -29.15
N VAL A 263 14.32 3.23 -28.96
CA VAL A 263 14.43 2.48 -27.70
C VAL A 263 15.85 1.91 -27.51
N GLN A 264 16.51 2.33 -26.42
CA GLN A 264 17.86 1.86 -26.06
C GLN A 264 17.91 0.45 -25.44
N ALA A 265 16.80 -0.04 -24.88
CA ALA A 265 16.72 -1.30 -24.13
C ALA A 265 15.26 -1.81 -24.11
N VAL A 266 15.07 -3.12 -24.24
CA VAL A 266 13.75 -3.78 -24.29
C VAL A 266 13.44 -4.55 -22.98
N PRO A 267 12.17 -4.77 -22.62
CA PRO A 267 11.83 -5.56 -21.43
C PRO A 267 12.12 -7.05 -21.62
N TYR A 268 12.45 -7.75 -20.53
CA TYR A 268 12.88 -9.15 -20.55
C TYR A 268 11.89 -10.12 -21.22
N TRP A 269 10.59 -9.82 -21.21
CA TRP A 269 9.57 -10.64 -21.86
C TRP A 269 9.56 -10.49 -23.40
N VAL A 270 10.37 -9.61 -23.99
CA VAL A 270 10.70 -9.69 -25.43
C VAL A 270 11.56 -10.92 -25.74
N ASP A 271 12.25 -11.48 -24.73
CA ASP A 271 13.09 -12.65 -24.91
C ASP A 271 12.44 -14.00 -24.53
N ASP A 272 11.23 -13.97 -23.98
CA ASP A 272 10.37 -15.14 -23.81
C ASP A 272 9.87 -15.59 -25.19
N GLU A 273 10.07 -16.86 -25.57
CA GLU A 273 9.67 -17.37 -26.89
C GLU A 273 8.16 -17.22 -27.17
N VAL A 274 7.31 -17.35 -26.15
CA VAL A 274 5.85 -17.25 -26.27
C VAL A 274 5.44 -15.82 -26.65
N VAL A 275 6.06 -14.84 -26.01
CA VAL A 275 5.78 -13.41 -26.22
C VAL A 275 6.54 -12.86 -27.44
N ARG A 276 7.77 -13.35 -27.70
CA ARG A 276 8.59 -12.98 -28.88
C ARG A 276 7.93 -13.43 -30.19
N ALA A 277 7.46 -14.69 -30.26
CA ALA A 277 6.74 -15.18 -31.43
C ALA A 277 5.48 -14.33 -31.69
N SER A 278 4.77 -13.97 -30.62
CA SER A 278 3.64 -13.05 -30.66
C SER A 278 4.01 -11.64 -31.11
N MET A 279 5.16 -11.08 -30.72
CA MET A 279 5.63 -9.79 -31.25
C MET A 279 5.93 -9.85 -32.74
N LEU A 280 6.51 -10.95 -33.24
CA LEU A 280 6.78 -11.16 -34.66
C LEU A 280 5.49 -11.32 -35.48
N LEU A 281 4.49 -12.03 -34.94
CA LEU A 281 3.15 -12.16 -35.56
C LEU A 281 2.35 -10.83 -35.55
N SER A 282 2.67 -9.92 -34.62
CA SER A 282 2.05 -8.60 -34.50
C SER A 282 2.80 -7.49 -35.24
N ALA A 283 4.01 -7.76 -35.72
CA ALA A 283 4.77 -6.83 -36.55
C ALA A 283 4.08 -6.63 -37.90
N PRO A 284 4.19 -5.44 -38.53
CA PRO A 284 3.77 -5.29 -39.92
C PRO A 284 4.60 -6.22 -40.79
N GLU A 285 3.94 -7.12 -41.53
CA GLU A 285 4.57 -7.88 -42.59
C GLU A 285 5.36 -6.92 -43.49
N LEU A 286 6.67 -7.17 -43.65
CA LEU A 286 7.45 -6.55 -44.71
C LEU A 286 6.67 -6.77 -46.02
N PRO A 287 6.46 -5.73 -46.85
CA PRO A 287 5.71 -5.90 -48.08
C PRO A 287 6.41 -6.92 -48.97
N ALA A 288 5.87 -8.14 -49.01
CA ALA A 288 6.36 -9.20 -49.86
C ALA A 288 6.46 -8.67 -51.29
N GLU A 289 7.56 -8.96 -51.99
CA GLU A 289 7.81 -8.40 -53.32
C GLU A 289 6.67 -8.81 -54.26
N VAL A 290 5.75 -7.87 -54.50
CA VAL A 290 4.57 -8.09 -55.35
C VAL A 290 5.04 -8.07 -56.80
N HIS A 291 5.59 -9.19 -57.25
CA HIS A 291 5.77 -9.46 -58.66
C HIS A 291 4.42 -9.23 -59.36
N PRO A 292 4.32 -8.25 -60.27
CA PRO A 292 3.04 -7.80 -60.80
C PRO A 292 2.42 -8.90 -61.64
N THR A 293 1.40 -9.58 -61.10
CA THR A 293 0.69 -10.61 -61.84
C THR A 293 -0.11 -9.98 -62.98
N ALA A 294 -0.17 -10.64 -64.14
CA ALA A 294 -0.74 -10.05 -65.37
C ALA A 294 -2.27 -9.80 -65.34
N ARG A 295 -2.91 -9.86 -64.16
CA ARG A 295 -4.34 -9.57 -63.95
C ARG A 295 -4.61 -8.12 -63.55
N ASP A 296 -3.72 -7.49 -62.80
CA ASP A 296 -3.99 -6.20 -62.14
C ASP A 296 -4.01 -5.01 -63.12
N LEU A 297 -3.51 -5.20 -64.35
CA LEU A 297 -3.62 -4.22 -65.44
C LEU A 297 -5.05 -4.04 -66.00
N LYS A 298 -6.06 -4.76 -65.48
CA LYS A 298 -7.45 -4.71 -66.01
C LYS A 298 -8.55 -4.77 -64.94
N MET A 299 -8.70 -3.73 -64.11
CA MET A 299 -10.03 -3.14 -63.86
C MET A 299 -9.95 -1.78 -63.13
N GLY A 300 -10.30 -0.70 -63.84
CA GLY A 300 -10.62 0.59 -63.24
C GLY A 300 -12.14 0.84 -63.18
N LYS A 301 -12.56 1.72 -62.26
CA LYS A 301 -13.92 2.27 -62.07
C LYS A 301 -15.01 1.38 -61.42
N ARG A 302 -15.29 1.66 -60.14
CA ARG A 302 -16.64 1.81 -59.53
C ARG A 302 -16.44 2.42 -58.13
N SER A 303 -16.73 3.71 -57.91
CA SER A 303 -18.06 4.35 -57.75
C SER A 303 -18.76 3.98 -56.43
N LYS A 304 -18.98 4.99 -55.57
CA LYS A 304 -19.71 4.91 -54.30
C LYS A 304 -21.21 4.69 -54.52
N SER A 305 -21.91 4.19 -53.50
CA SER A 305 -23.37 4.31 -53.32
C SER A 305 -23.68 4.96 -51.96
N ARG A 306 -24.90 5.51 -51.82
CA ARG A 306 -25.37 6.34 -50.69
C ARG A 306 -26.83 5.99 -50.38
N MET A 307 -27.16 5.88 -49.09
CA MET A 307 -28.49 5.59 -48.54
C MET A 307 -28.41 5.96 -47.04
N GLN A 308 -29.16 6.86 -46.40
CA GLN A 308 -30.43 7.57 -46.65
C GLN A 308 -31.66 6.64 -46.63
N GLY A 309 -32.65 6.74 -45.73
CA GLY A 309 -32.84 7.63 -44.55
C GLY A 309 -34.27 8.19 -44.48
N ALA A 310 -35.09 7.74 -43.50
CA ALA A 310 -36.51 8.06 -43.19
C ALA A 310 -36.94 7.25 -41.92
N ASP A 311 -38.10 7.34 -41.23
CA ASP A 311 -39.13 8.36 -40.89
C ASP A 311 -40.20 7.65 -39.98
N MET A 312 -41.10 8.23 -39.16
CA MET A 312 -41.29 9.55 -38.51
C MET A 312 -42.41 9.46 -37.42
N ALA A 313 -42.28 10.18 -36.28
CA ALA A 313 -43.30 10.41 -35.21
C ALA A 313 -43.87 9.17 -34.45
N GLY A 314 -44.52 9.23 -33.26
CA GLY A 314 -44.94 10.28 -32.31
C GLY A 314 -46.40 10.04 -31.80
N PRO A 315 -46.97 10.69 -30.74
CA PRO A 315 -46.38 11.44 -29.59
C PRO A 315 -47.05 11.19 -28.19
N GLY A 316 -46.40 11.66 -27.10
CA GLY A 316 -47.06 12.27 -25.90
C GLY A 316 -47.64 11.43 -24.73
N GLY A 317 -47.63 11.99 -23.50
CA GLY A 317 -48.70 11.75 -22.51
C GLY A 317 -48.41 11.21 -21.09
N GLY A 318 -47.83 12.04 -20.21
CA GLY A 318 -48.11 12.18 -18.75
C GLY A 318 -48.66 11.06 -17.84
N ALA A 319 -47.84 10.72 -16.82
CA ALA A 319 -48.17 10.50 -15.40
C ALA A 319 -48.95 9.26 -14.87
N SER A 320 -48.51 8.82 -13.68
CA SER A 320 -49.24 8.07 -12.64
C SER A 320 -49.80 6.67 -12.92
N ALA A 321 -49.00 5.64 -12.60
CA ALA A 321 -49.49 4.41 -11.96
C ALA A 321 -48.36 3.66 -11.25
N GLU A 322 -48.37 3.61 -9.91
CA GLU A 322 -47.67 2.55 -9.19
C GLU A 322 -48.40 1.24 -9.49
N ARG A 323 -47.74 0.27 -10.13
CA ARG A 323 -48.36 -1.00 -10.52
C ARG A 323 -47.58 -2.18 -9.96
N GLU A 324 -48.22 -2.90 -9.05
CA GLU A 324 -47.62 -3.95 -8.24
C GLU A 324 -46.94 -5.05 -9.08
N LEU A 325 -45.64 -5.27 -8.88
CA LEU A 325 -44.92 -6.42 -9.42
C LEU A 325 -45.19 -7.68 -8.58
N ARG A 326 -46.41 -8.24 -8.70
CA ARG A 326 -46.77 -9.52 -8.08
C ARG A 326 -46.20 -10.68 -8.91
N HIS A 327 -45.18 -11.36 -8.39
CA HIS A 327 -44.52 -12.48 -9.07
C HIS A 327 -45.34 -13.79 -8.93
N PRO A 328 -45.80 -14.42 -10.02
CA PRO A 328 -46.85 -15.47 -9.99
C PRO A 328 -46.38 -16.87 -9.55
N LEU A 329 -45.26 -16.98 -8.83
CA LEU A 329 -44.69 -18.23 -8.33
C LEU A 329 -44.38 -18.21 -6.82
N LEU A 330 -44.79 -17.16 -6.10
CA LEU A 330 -44.73 -17.08 -4.64
C LEU A 330 -46.14 -16.80 -4.10
N GLY A 331 -46.67 -17.72 -3.30
CA GLY A 331 -47.94 -17.57 -2.59
C GLY A 331 -47.79 -16.75 -1.30
N ASP A 332 -48.88 -16.67 -0.52
CA ASP A 332 -49.03 -15.77 0.65
C ASP A 332 -48.21 -16.16 1.90
N ALA A 333 -46.89 -16.33 1.75
CA ALA A 333 -45.94 -16.51 2.84
C ALA A 333 -45.16 -15.21 3.10
N PRO A 334 -45.23 -14.61 4.31
CA PRO A 334 -44.62 -13.31 4.58
C PRO A 334 -43.09 -13.38 4.62
N THR A 335 -42.44 -12.37 4.05
CA THR A 335 -40.98 -12.30 3.95
C THR A 335 -40.27 -12.10 5.30
N LEU A 336 -39.28 -12.97 5.52
CA LEU A 336 -38.13 -12.90 6.44
C LEU A 336 -38.09 -11.68 7.38
N ARG A 337 -38.43 -11.90 8.66
CA ARG A 337 -38.28 -10.89 9.73
C ARG A 337 -36.80 -10.56 9.98
N LEU A 338 -36.43 -9.29 9.85
CA LEU A 338 -35.18 -8.77 10.40
C LEU A 338 -35.22 -8.82 11.94
N MET A 339 -34.11 -9.23 12.57
CA MET A 339 -33.91 -9.13 14.02
C MET A 339 -33.81 -7.65 14.44
N PRO A 340 -34.38 -7.26 15.60
CA PRO A 340 -34.22 -5.90 16.11
C PRO A 340 -32.78 -5.64 16.56
N GLY A 341 -32.28 -4.42 16.33
CA GLY A 341 -30.92 -4.03 16.71
C GLY A 341 -30.72 -4.09 18.23
N GLY A 342 -29.75 -4.90 18.67
CA GLY A 342 -29.42 -5.06 20.08
C GLY A 342 -28.75 -3.79 20.64
N SER A 343 -29.43 -3.10 21.56
CA SER A 343 -28.85 -1.98 22.28
C SER A 343 -27.79 -2.45 23.29
N GLY A 344 -26.55 -2.04 23.07
CA GLY A 344 -25.42 -2.36 23.94
C GLY A 344 -25.56 -1.74 25.33
N ARG A 345 -26.17 -2.48 26.25
CA ARG A 345 -26.32 -2.10 27.66
C ARG A 345 -24.93 -2.06 28.31
N ARG A 346 -24.50 -0.90 28.81
CA ARG A 346 -23.35 -0.87 29.73
C ARG A 346 -23.72 -1.66 30.99
N LEU A 347 -22.76 -2.45 31.46
CA LEU A 347 -22.73 -2.97 32.82
C LEU A 347 -21.75 -2.07 33.57
N ASP A 348 -22.20 -1.42 34.63
CA ASP A 348 -21.33 -0.60 35.46
C ASP A 348 -20.49 -1.50 36.38
N GLU A 349 -19.17 -1.39 36.31
CA GLU A 349 -18.27 -2.13 37.20
C GLU A 349 -18.16 -1.50 38.59
N PRO A 350 -17.92 -2.28 39.66
CA PRO A 350 -17.76 -1.76 41.01
C PRO A 350 -16.42 -1.03 41.22
N GLU A 351 -16.47 0.05 42.00
CA GLU A 351 -15.31 0.83 42.49
C GLU A 351 -14.37 -0.02 43.39
N PRO A 352 -13.05 0.25 43.38
CA PRO A 352 -12.05 -0.56 44.07
C PRO A 352 -11.91 -0.21 45.56
N SER A 353 -11.49 -1.20 46.37
CA SER A 353 -11.41 -1.08 47.84
C SER A 353 -9.99 -1.14 48.42
N GLY A 354 -8.92 -1.14 47.60
CA GLY A 354 -7.55 -1.23 48.12
C GLY A 354 -6.43 -0.79 47.15
N LEU A 355 -5.26 -0.48 47.72
CA LEU A 355 -4.08 0.03 47.00
C LEU A 355 -3.46 -0.99 46.02
N LEU A 356 -3.44 -2.29 46.37
CA LEU A 356 -3.00 -3.33 45.42
C LEU A 356 -3.95 -3.41 44.22
N ASP A 357 -5.26 -3.43 44.47
CA ASP A 357 -6.28 -3.52 43.43
C ASP A 357 -6.23 -2.30 42.50
N TRP A 358 -6.02 -1.11 43.05
CA TRP A 358 -5.74 0.12 42.28
C TRP A 358 -4.50 -0.01 41.37
N TRP A 359 -3.41 -0.58 41.87
CA TRP A 359 -2.16 -0.74 41.12
C TRP A 359 -2.25 -1.81 40.01
N PHE A 360 -2.97 -2.90 40.25
CA PHE A 360 -3.11 -3.99 39.27
C PHE A 360 -4.27 -3.78 38.28
N ARG A 361 -5.38 -3.15 38.67
CA ARG A 361 -6.54 -2.86 37.81
C ARG A 361 -6.37 -1.58 36.98
N LYS A 362 -5.39 -0.73 37.30
CA LYS A 362 -4.89 0.36 36.44
C LYS A 362 -3.39 0.21 36.17
N PRO A 363 -2.97 -0.72 35.28
CA PRO A 363 -1.61 -0.74 34.77
C PRO A 363 -1.24 0.62 34.12
N PRO A 364 0.05 0.96 33.97
CA PRO A 364 0.48 2.30 33.58
C PRO A 364 0.08 2.75 32.17
N MET A 365 -0.52 1.87 31.36
CA MET A 365 -1.07 2.15 30.04
C MET A 365 -2.60 2.09 30.12
N ALA A 366 -3.25 3.23 29.88
CA ALA A 366 -4.71 3.28 29.84
C ALA A 366 -5.23 2.67 28.53
N GLU A 367 -6.42 2.08 28.58
CA GLU A 367 -7.15 1.69 27.37
C GLU A 367 -7.47 2.95 26.57
N HIS A 368 -6.87 3.08 25.38
CA HIS A 368 -7.10 4.23 24.52
C HIS A 368 -8.45 4.09 23.84
N LYS A 369 -9.12 5.24 23.62
CA LYS A 369 -10.50 5.32 23.09
C LYS A 369 -10.68 4.40 21.89
N ALA A 370 -11.62 3.46 21.99
CA ALA A 370 -12.00 2.58 20.88
C ALA A 370 -12.32 3.41 19.62
N LEU A 371 -11.82 2.93 18.48
CA LEU A 371 -12.07 3.51 17.17
C LEU A 371 -13.57 3.42 16.82
N PRO A 372 -14.10 4.32 15.97
CA PRO A 372 -15.49 4.28 15.57
C PRO A 372 -15.85 2.94 14.90
N PRO A 373 -17.09 2.43 15.10
CA PRO A 373 -17.48 1.12 14.60
C PRO A 373 -17.41 1.08 13.07
N GLY A 374 -16.57 0.19 12.54
CA GLY A 374 -16.29 0.07 11.10
C GLY A 374 -14.84 -0.32 10.78
N THR A 375 -13.89 -0.10 11.69
CA THR A 375 -12.51 -0.58 11.54
C THR A 375 -12.42 -2.09 11.78
N LEU A 376 -11.96 -2.84 10.78
CA LEU A 376 -11.70 -4.28 10.89
C LEU A 376 -10.55 -4.58 11.87
N PRO A 377 -10.56 -5.72 12.58
CA PRO A 377 -9.46 -6.11 13.45
C PRO A 377 -8.21 -6.44 12.61
N GLU A 378 -7.16 -5.65 12.80
CA GLU A 378 -5.90 -5.77 12.06
C GLU A 378 -5.21 -7.12 12.33
N ARG A 379 -4.81 -7.80 11.24
CA ARG A 379 -4.08 -9.06 11.33
C ARG A 379 -2.62 -8.79 11.67
N MET A 380 -2.28 -8.89 12.95
CA MET A 380 -0.91 -8.71 13.44
C MET A 380 0.09 -9.58 12.69
N GLU A 381 1.20 -8.97 12.27
CA GLU A 381 2.31 -9.70 11.68
C GLU A 381 3.05 -10.59 12.70
N PRO A 382 3.62 -11.74 12.28
CA PRO A 382 4.58 -12.49 13.08
C PRO A 382 5.78 -11.65 13.55
N LYS A 383 6.13 -10.59 12.80
CA LYS A 383 7.19 -9.63 13.17
C LYS A 383 6.94 -8.99 14.55
N THR A 384 5.69 -8.80 14.95
CA THR A 384 5.31 -8.21 16.25
C THR A 384 5.64 -9.14 17.42
N TYR A 385 5.47 -10.46 17.26
CA TYR A 385 5.88 -11.45 18.25
C TYR A 385 7.40 -11.48 18.40
N PHE A 386 8.15 -11.61 17.29
CA PHE A 386 9.61 -11.58 17.31
C PHE A 386 10.19 -10.25 17.83
N ALA A 387 9.48 -9.13 17.63
CA ALA A 387 9.84 -7.84 18.22
C ALA A 387 9.63 -7.83 19.74
N ASN A 388 8.52 -8.40 20.24
CA ASN A 388 8.27 -8.55 21.67
C ASN A 388 9.33 -9.43 22.35
N GLU A 389 9.61 -10.61 21.77
CA GLU A 389 10.67 -11.52 22.21
C GLU A 389 12.05 -10.84 22.24
N ARG A 390 12.43 -10.11 21.18
CA ARG A 390 13.68 -9.35 21.14
C ARG A 390 13.76 -8.31 22.26
N THR A 391 12.68 -7.58 22.53
CA THR A 391 12.65 -6.62 23.65
C THR A 391 12.74 -7.30 25.01
N PHE A 392 12.07 -8.44 25.20
CA PHE A 392 12.15 -9.22 26.44
C PHE A 392 13.58 -9.75 26.66
N LEU A 393 14.21 -10.34 25.64
CA LEU A 393 15.58 -10.84 25.70
C LEU A 393 16.60 -9.72 26.00
N ALA A 394 16.40 -8.51 25.47
CA ALA A 394 17.26 -7.36 25.76
C ALA A 394 17.17 -6.94 27.25
N TRP A 395 15.95 -6.78 27.79
CA TRP A 395 15.76 -6.45 29.21
C TRP A 395 16.24 -7.57 30.14
N LEU A 396 15.98 -8.84 29.78
CA LEU A 396 16.45 -10.00 30.53
C LEU A 396 17.97 -10.09 30.55
N HIS A 397 18.65 -9.86 29.42
CA HIS A 397 20.10 -9.82 29.34
C HIS A 397 20.69 -8.73 30.26
N MET A 398 20.11 -7.52 30.27
CA MET A 398 20.52 -6.44 31.18
C MET A 398 20.30 -6.79 32.65
N ALA A 399 19.17 -7.43 33.00
CA ALA A 399 18.91 -7.88 34.36
C ALA A 399 19.91 -8.96 34.81
N VAL A 400 20.22 -9.92 33.93
CA VAL A 400 21.15 -11.02 34.19
C VAL A 400 22.60 -10.54 34.33
N THR A 401 23.06 -9.55 33.55
CA THR A 401 24.43 -9.01 33.72
C THR A 401 24.58 -8.22 35.01
N ILE A 402 23.58 -7.43 35.42
CA ILE A 402 23.60 -6.74 36.72
C ILE A 402 23.54 -7.76 37.88
N GLY A 403 22.68 -8.78 37.74
CA GLY A 403 22.54 -9.85 38.73
C GLY A 403 23.78 -10.73 38.89
N SER A 404 24.51 -11.04 37.80
CA SER A 404 25.74 -11.82 37.86
C SER A 404 26.90 -11.03 38.48
N ILE A 405 27.00 -9.73 38.20
CA ILE A 405 27.95 -8.83 38.87
C ILE A 405 27.64 -8.77 40.38
N ALA A 406 26.38 -8.56 40.78
CA ALA A 406 25.99 -8.54 42.19
C ALA A 406 26.30 -9.88 42.90
N THR A 407 25.99 -11.00 42.25
CA THR A 407 26.23 -12.34 42.79
C THR A 407 27.74 -12.64 42.92
N ALA A 408 28.55 -12.19 41.96
CA ALA A 408 30.01 -12.32 42.03
C ALA A 408 30.60 -11.51 43.20
N LEU A 409 30.17 -10.26 43.39
CA LEU A 409 30.60 -9.42 44.51
C LEU A 409 30.21 -10.03 45.88
N LEU A 410 29.00 -10.60 46.00
CA LEU A 410 28.61 -11.38 47.17
C LEU A 410 29.54 -12.60 47.37
N GLY A 411 29.82 -13.35 46.30
CA GLY A 411 30.72 -14.51 46.33
C GLY A 411 32.13 -14.18 46.85
N TYR A 412 32.72 -13.07 46.38
CA TYR A 412 34.02 -12.61 46.88
C TYR A 412 33.95 -12.22 48.37
N SER A 413 32.93 -11.46 48.79
CA SER A 413 32.78 -11.06 50.20
C SER A 413 32.55 -12.24 51.16
N GLY A 414 31.80 -13.26 50.72
CA GLY A 414 31.60 -14.50 51.47
C GLY A 414 32.86 -15.37 51.55
N ALA A 415 33.64 -15.46 50.46
CA ALA A 415 34.89 -16.22 50.43
C ALA A 415 35.94 -15.65 51.41
N THR A 416 36.04 -14.33 51.55
CA THR A 416 36.95 -13.70 52.52
C THR A 416 36.59 -14.01 53.97
N GLN A 417 35.30 -14.04 54.34
CA GLN A 417 34.87 -14.37 55.70
C GLN A 417 35.13 -15.85 56.09
N SER A 418 35.43 -16.73 55.13
CA SER A 418 35.74 -18.14 55.38
C SER A 418 37.22 -18.40 55.72
N ARG A 419 38.10 -17.40 55.57
CA ARG A 419 39.53 -17.51 55.93
C ARG A 419 39.73 -17.27 57.44
N LYS A 420 40.57 -18.10 58.06
CA LYS A 420 40.83 -18.10 59.53
C LYS A 420 41.66 -16.92 60.07
N HIS A 421 41.85 -15.85 59.30
CA HIS A 421 42.62 -14.65 59.71
C HIS A 421 41.69 -13.42 59.69
N PRO A 422 41.43 -12.73 60.83
CA PRO A 422 40.41 -11.68 60.90
C PRO A 422 40.78 -10.31 60.29
N GLU A 423 42.04 -10.09 59.92
CA GLU A 423 42.57 -8.74 59.61
C GLU A 423 42.33 -8.27 58.16
N GLU A 424 42.01 -9.18 57.23
CA GLU A 424 41.67 -8.86 55.84
C GLU A 424 40.17 -9.09 55.57
N ALA A 425 39.31 -8.41 56.34
CA ALA A 425 37.89 -8.36 56.05
C ALA A 425 37.65 -7.60 54.74
N ALA A 426 36.95 -8.20 53.77
CA ALA A 426 36.52 -7.46 52.57
C ALA A 426 35.70 -6.22 52.98
N PRO A 427 35.93 -5.06 52.35
CA PRO A 427 35.31 -3.80 52.77
C PRO A 427 33.80 -3.91 52.71
N GLN A 428 33.14 -3.45 53.79
CA GLN A 428 31.69 -3.62 54.00
C GLN A 428 30.86 -2.96 52.89
N SER A 429 31.43 -1.94 52.24
CA SER A 429 30.88 -1.29 51.04
C SER A 429 30.65 -2.27 49.88
N VAL A 430 31.53 -3.24 49.62
CA VAL A 430 31.33 -4.25 48.55
C VAL A 430 30.10 -5.12 48.82
N GLN A 431 29.87 -5.49 50.08
CA GLN A 431 28.67 -6.23 50.49
C GLN A 431 27.42 -5.36 50.36
N LEU A 432 27.49 -4.07 50.75
CA LEU A 432 26.39 -3.11 50.59
C LEU A 432 26.05 -2.84 49.12
N ILE A 433 27.04 -2.65 48.25
CA ILE A 433 26.88 -2.45 46.80
C ILE A 433 26.12 -3.63 46.18
N ALA A 434 26.48 -4.86 46.55
CA ALA A 434 25.81 -6.05 46.03
C ALA A 434 24.39 -6.24 46.60
N ILE A 435 24.15 -5.87 47.86
CA ILE A 435 22.82 -5.81 48.49
C ILE A 435 21.92 -4.75 47.80
N ILE A 436 22.50 -3.67 47.24
CA ILE A 436 21.77 -2.66 46.46
C ILE A 436 21.48 -3.16 45.02
N LEU A 437 22.43 -3.80 44.36
CA LEU A 437 22.29 -4.25 42.97
C LEU A 437 21.37 -5.48 42.80
N LEU A 438 21.40 -6.43 43.74
CA LEU A 438 20.65 -7.68 43.60
C LEU A 438 19.12 -7.47 43.56
N PRO A 439 18.48 -6.65 44.41
CA PRO A 439 17.06 -6.32 44.30
C PRO A 439 16.72 -5.57 43.01
N VAL A 440 17.61 -4.68 42.53
CA VAL A 440 17.38 -3.93 41.27
C VAL A 440 17.40 -4.87 40.06
N ALA A 441 18.30 -5.86 40.03
CA ALA A 441 18.31 -6.91 39.01
C ALA A 441 17.02 -7.77 39.04
N LEU A 442 16.56 -8.16 40.24
CA LEU A 442 15.33 -8.93 40.41
C LEU A 442 14.08 -8.15 39.99
N LEU A 443 13.99 -6.86 40.35
CA LEU A 443 12.90 -5.97 39.92
C LEU A 443 12.91 -5.75 38.40
N MET A 444 14.09 -5.61 37.79
CA MET A 444 14.25 -5.50 36.33
C MET A 444 13.78 -6.77 35.61
N CYS A 445 14.18 -7.94 36.11
CA CYS A 445 13.75 -9.24 35.58
C CYS A 445 12.23 -9.46 35.72
N GLY A 446 11.66 -9.12 36.89
CA GLY A 446 10.22 -9.19 37.13
C GLY A 446 9.41 -8.27 36.21
N TYR A 447 9.86 -7.01 36.04
CA TYR A 447 9.27 -6.07 35.09
C TYR A 447 9.32 -6.58 33.65
N ALA A 448 10.46 -7.12 33.20
CA ALA A 448 10.62 -7.68 31.85
C ALA A 448 9.61 -8.81 31.59
N LEU A 449 9.44 -9.73 32.55
CA LEU A 449 8.48 -10.82 32.47
C LEU A 449 7.02 -10.32 32.47
N LEU A 450 6.69 -9.37 33.36
CA LEU A 450 5.34 -8.79 33.45
C LEU A 450 4.94 -8.08 32.15
N VAL A 451 5.84 -7.26 31.57
CA VAL A 451 5.59 -6.60 30.28
C VAL A 451 5.48 -7.62 29.15
N TYR A 452 6.35 -8.64 29.11
CA TYR A 452 6.26 -9.69 28.09
C TYR A 452 4.92 -10.43 28.12
N LEU A 453 4.46 -10.85 29.31
CA LEU A 453 3.19 -11.56 29.48
C LEU A 453 1.98 -10.65 29.20
N TRP A 454 1.97 -9.43 29.73
CA TRP A 454 0.92 -8.44 29.44
C TRP A 454 0.81 -8.15 27.95
N ARG A 455 1.95 -7.89 27.30
CA ARG A 455 2.02 -7.58 25.87
C ARG A 455 1.60 -8.76 25.00
N THR A 456 2.00 -9.98 25.37
CA THR A 456 1.56 -11.22 24.70
C THR A 456 0.05 -11.42 24.83
N ASN A 457 -0.56 -11.07 25.97
CA ASN A 457 -2.01 -11.15 26.16
C ASN A 457 -2.78 -10.08 25.36
N GLN A 458 -2.26 -8.84 25.29
CA GLN A 458 -2.86 -7.78 24.44
C GLN A 458 -2.72 -8.05 22.94
N ILE A 459 -1.60 -8.67 22.55
CA ILE A 459 -1.39 -9.24 21.21
C ILE A 459 -2.46 -10.33 20.97
N ALA A 460 -2.61 -11.31 21.86
CA ALA A 460 -3.61 -12.37 21.72
C ALA A 460 -5.07 -11.87 21.68
N SER A 461 -5.41 -10.79 22.40
CA SER A 461 -6.76 -10.22 22.44
C SER A 461 -7.16 -9.42 21.19
N ARG A 462 -6.21 -9.13 20.28
CA ARG A 462 -6.41 -8.34 19.04
C ARG A 462 -6.95 -6.92 19.29
N ALA A 463 -6.72 -6.35 20.47
CA ALA A 463 -7.16 -5.00 20.80
C ALA A 463 -6.40 -3.96 19.98
N LEU A 464 -7.11 -3.15 19.18
CA LEU A 464 -6.53 -2.19 18.22
C LEU A 464 -6.05 -0.88 18.91
N SER A 465 -5.25 -1.03 19.96
CA SER A 465 -4.69 0.02 20.80
C SER A 465 -3.18 0.15 20.63
N TYR A 466 -2.62 1.33 20.89
CA TYR A 466 -1.17 1.57 20.86
C TYR A 466 -0.43 0.76 21.94
N ILE A 467 0.31 -0.28 21.54
CA ILE A 467 0.96 -1.23 22.45
C ILE A 467 2.39 -0.78 22.85
N ASP A 468 2.49 0.37 23.52
CA ASP A 468 3.76 1.00 23.95
C ASP A 468 3.75 1.50 25.42
N ASP A 469 4.69 1.03 26.24
CA ASP A 469 4.83 1.48 27.63
C ASP A 469 5.72 2.71 27.75
N ARG A 470 5.09 3.88 27.70
CA ARG A 470 5.79 5.16 27.88
C ARG A 470 6.14 5.49 29.33
N ARG A 471 5.89 4.64 30.32
CA ARG A 471 6.12 4.90 31.77
C ARG A 471 7.10 3.93 32.41
N GLY A 472 6.92 2.63 32.25
CA GLY A 472 7.75 1.57 32.85
C GLY A 472 9.25 1.73 32.58
N PRO A 473 9.71 1.92 31.31
CA PRO A 473 11.12 2.08 31.00
C PRO A 473 11.75 3.32 31.65
N ARG A 474 10.97 4.40 31.83
CA ARG A 474 11.44 5.62 32.52
C ARG A 474 11.56 5.41 34.02
N ALA A 475 10.60 4.72 34.65
CA ALA A 475 10.67 4.38 36.08
C ALA A 475 11.86 3.45 36.38
N LEU A 476 12.08 2.44 35.54
CA LEU A 476 13.19 1.51 35.65
C LEU A 476 14.55 2.19 35.41
N ALA A 477 14.66 3.10 34.44
CA ALA A 477 15.86 3.91 34.23
C ALA A 477 16.17 4.79 35.45
N TRP A 478 15.17 5.45 36.05
CA TRP A 478 15.35 6.20 37.30
C TRP A 478 15.82 5.33 38.47
N LEU A 479 15.29 4.11 38.62
CA LEU A 479 15.74 3.16 39.64
C LEU A 479 17.21 2.77 39.47
N VAL A 480 17.63 2.47 38.24
CA VAL A 480 19.04 2.13 37.94
C VAL A 480 19.97 3.33 38.17
N VAL A 481 19.57 4.54 37.74
CA VAL A 481 20.34 5.77 37.98
C VAL A 481 20.47 6.07 39.48
N ALA A 482 19.39 5.89 40.26
CA ALA A 482 19.44 6.07 41.71
C ALA A 482 20.35 5.04 42.40
N ALA A 483 20.31 3.77 41.98
CA ALA A 483 21.18 2.72 42.51
C ALA A 483 22.67 2.96 42.18
N LEU A 484 22.97 3.32 40.94
CA LEU A 484 24.33 3.70 40.52
C LEU A 484 24.81 4.97 41.23
N GLY A 485 23.92 5.95 41.46
CA GLY A 485 24.20 7.13 42.27
C GLY A 485 24.57 6.79 43.71
N ALA A 486 23.81 5.90 44.36
CA ALA A 486 24.11 5.42 45.71
C ALA A 486 25.47 4.70 45.79
N ILE A 487 25.76 3.84 44.81
CA ILE A 487 27.05 3.13 44.69
C ILE A 487 28.20 4.11 44.49
N MET A 488 28.02 5.14 43.65
CA MET A 488 28.99 6.20 43.45
C MET A 488 29.22 7.02 44.72
N THR A 489 28.18 7.35 45.49
CA THR A 489 28.35 8.05 46.77
C THR A 489 29.07 7.20 47.82
N LEU A 490 28.83 5.88 47.87
CA LEU A 490 29.59 4.98 48.74
C LEU A 490 31.07 4.93 48.34
N GLY A 491 31.38 4.74 47.04
CA GLY A 491 32.76 4.74 46.56
C GLY A 491 33.49 6.08 46.75
N ILE A 492 32.78 7.21 46.79
CA ILE A 492 33.35 8.52 47.14
C ILE A 492 33.64 8.62 48.65
N VAL A 493 32.77 8.07 49.51
CA VAL A 493 33.01 8.03 50.96
C VAL A 493 34.21 7.14 51.28
N ASP A 494 34.25 5.91 50.77
CA ASP A 494 35.39 4.99 50.91
C ASP A 494 36.72 5.66 50.48
N LEU A 495 36.70 6.38 49.35
CA LEU A 495 37.87 7.09 48.83
C LEU A 495 38.30 8.27 49.73
N VAL A 496 37.36 8.99 50.34
CA VAL A 496 37.66 10.06 51.30
C VAL A 496 38.23 9.48 52.60
N GLU A 497 37.64 8.41 53.13
CA GLU A 497 38.15 7.74 54.33
C GLU A 497 39.58 7.22 54.13
N GLU A 498 39.92 6.64 52.96
CA GLU A 498 41.29 6.21 52.63
C GLU A 498 42.26 7.41 52.45
N ILE A 499 41.80 8.53 51.88
CA ILE A 499 42.60 9.77 51.76
C ILE A 499 42.83 10.42 53.13
N GLU A 500 41.91 10.27 54.08
CA GLU A 500 42.09 10.76 55.45
C GLU A 500 42.97 9.80 56.29
N ALA A 501 42.79 8.48 56.16
CA ALA A 501 43.63 7.47 56.80
C ALA A 501 45.11 7.54 56.35
N SER A 502 45.35 7.77 55.06
CA SER A 502 46.70 8.01 54.53
C SER A 502 47.32 9.35 54.97
N ARG A 503 46.55 10.22 55.65
CA ARG A 503 47.00 11.50 56.24
C ARG A 503 47.04 11.50 57.76
N GLY A 504 46.45 10.53 58.45
CA GLY A 504 46.33 10.50 59.92
C GLY A 504 46.30 9.08 60.50
N GLY A 505 47.19 8.82 61.46
CA GLY A 505 47.36 7.48 62.03
C GLY A 505 46.33 7.07 63.09
N ALA A 506 45.65 5.96 62.82
CA ALA A 506 44.80 5.14 63.71
C ALA A 506 43.40 5.71 64.11
N PRO A 507 42.37 4.86 64.27
CA PRO A 507 40.96 5.28 64.27
C PRO A 507 40.22 5.10 65.62
N PRO A 508 38.96 5.57 65.69
CA PRO A 508 37.91 4.95 66.49
C PRO A 508 36.76 4.40 65.60
N PRO A 509 36.38 3.11 65.70
CA PRO A 509 35.21 2.58 64.99
C PRO A 509 33.87 2.99 65.64
N LEU A 510 32.74 2.58 65.01
CA LEU A 510 31.34 2.62 65.50
C LEU A 510 30.47 3.87 65.21
N ALA A 511 31.00 4.95 64.63
CA ALA A 511 30.19 6.15 64.33
C ALA A 511 29.10 5.92 63.25
N ALA A 512 29.48 5.44 62.06
CA ALA A 512 28.58 5.33 60.91
C ALA A 512 27.38 4.39 61.14
N ALA A 513 27.61 3.24 61.80
CA ALA A 513 26.57 2.26 62.10
C ALA A 513 25.45 2.83 63.00
N ALA A 514 25.77 3.78 63.89
CA ALA A 514 24.78 4.44 64.74
C ALA A 514 23.92 5.46 63.96
N ALA A 515 24.47 6.12 62.93
CA ALA A 515 23.73 7.02 62.07
C ALA A 515 22.72 6.26 61.20
N MET A 516 23.13 5.17 60.55
CA MET A 516 22.23 4.40 59.67
C MET A 516 21.10 3.70 60.44
N ARG A 517 21.35 3.26 61.68
CA ARG A 517 20.30 2.70 62.57
C ARG A 517 19.23 3.72 62.98
N ARG A 518 19.50 5.03 62.91
CA ARG A 518 18.50 6.09 63.15
C ARG A 518 17.65 6.43 61.92
N LEU A 519 18.08 6.03 60.71
CA LEU A 519 17.35 6.27 59.46
C LEU A 519 16.43 5.12 59.05
N LEU A 520 16.59 3.93 59.64
CA LEU A 520 15.80 2.72 59.38
C LEU A 520 14.95 2.29 60.59
N GLY A 521 14.59 3.25 61.46
CA GLY A 521 13.95 3.01 62.75
C GLY A 521 12.92 4.07 63.13
N ALA A 522 11.97 4.35 62.23
CA ALA A 522 10.78 5.18 62.43
C ALA A 522 9.64 4.65 61.55
#